data_AF-A0A196SJK7-F1
#
_entry.id   AF-A0A196SJK7-F1
#
_cell.length_a   1.000
_cell.length_b   1.000
_cell.length_c   1.000
_cell.angle_alpha   90.00
_cell.angle_beta   90.00
_cell.angle_gamma   90.00
#
_symmetry.space_group_name_H-M   'P 1'
#
loop_
_entity.id
_entity.type
_entity.pdbx_description
1 polymer ?
#
loop_
_entity_poly.entity_id
_entity_poly.type
_entity_poly.pdbx_seq_one_letter_code
_entity_poly.pdbx_strand_id
1 'polypeptide(L)'
;MNSAFAGNYEFIRKLGKGSFGEVWVAKEKHSCMLVAIKKVKEKGNVKAIQKEANSLRNSISSFIVRYHDVLKKGNEVWIVMEYCRCGSVANYMRRGNRLTEEQIREIASCCVLGLSYLHSMRIVHRDIKPDNLLLSENGVAKVCDFGLAAQLDPNRKGKDVICGTPLYMAPEVFRGKEDLKSDVWSLGISLVEMAEGTNPFAGCSSEVLRNRVLNVKSPALSSSKWSSEFVDFVGKCLEKDVKKRWSVSELMEHAFVKDSVRGLTEKGNSVLLLELAKKVGNMPGMIDGVTKSVAQSHVNMVEMTVLGGQNGLTNMDAIEEEPTNENVFVMEETGDFFLTYETSEGIVVKDGVGNDEVVASWDMGLYKSLRELIIGDGCFAYMAGLKLEGMDTLEKVEIGGECFSLGEGKLEVVNCVKMKCLKIGSDSCVGWSEFVLRDCAVEEVEIGDGCFVNCEKIVLEELKELNSLIIDWNTFLNVKEATFVNVPNLSQLNLGNAFSAVETVTMSNASLIEQESRNEVIVHDRKEL
;
A
#
# COMPACT_ATOMS: atom_id res chain seq x y z
N MET A 1 -6.29 34.94 5.15
CA MET A 1 -4.89 35.10 4.67
C MET A 1 -4.81 34.41 3.32
N ASN A 2 -4.39 35.11 2.27
CA ASN A 2 -4.27 34.55 0.93
C ASN A 2 -3.20 33.44 0.95
N SER A 3 -3.61 32.17 0.93
CA SER A 3 -2.69 31.07 0.70
C SER A 3 -2.28 31.09 -0.77
N ALA A 4 -0.99 31.30 -1.00
CA ALA A 4 -0.43 31.25 -2.35
C ALA A 4 -0.40 29.79 -2.81
N PHE A 5 -1.29 29.44 -3.73
CA PHE A 5 -1.24 28.15 -4.38
C PHE A 5 -0.05 28.09 -5.32
N ALA A 6 0.64 26.95 -5.33
CA ALA A 6 1.65 26.66 -6.34
C ALA A 6 1.33 25.31 -6.99
N GLY A 7 0.70 25.37 -8.16
CA GLY A 7 0.09 24.20 -8.81
C GLY A 7 -1.15 23.70 -8.07
N ASN A 8 -1.20 22.38 -7.81
CA ASN A 8 -2.32 21.68 -7.16
C ASN A 8 -2.24 21.68 -5.61
N TYR A 9 -1.28 22.38 -5.02
CA TYR A 9 -1.05 22.35 -3.57
C TYR A 9 -1.15 23.72 -2.93
N GLU A 10 -1.88 23.76 -1.83
CA GLU A 10 -1.98 24.88 -0.91
C GLU A 10 -0.97 24.69 0.23
N PHE A 11 0.08 25.51 0.27
CA PHE A 11 1.06 25.42 1.36
C PHE A 11 0.47 25.96 2.66
N ILE A 12 0.43 25.11 3.69
CA ILE A 12 -0.11 25.47 5.00
C ILE A 12 1.01 26.00 5.89
N ARG A 13 2.03 25.17 6.16
CA ARG A 13 3.14 25.54 7.05
C ARG A 13 4.40 24.73 6.78
N LYS A 14 5.54 25.31 7.15
CA LYS A 14 6.84 24.62 7.10
C LYS A 14 6.97 23.66 8.29
N LEU A 15 7.34 22.40 8.01
CA LEU A 15 7.65 21.38 9.02
C LEU A 15 9.10 21.44 9.48
N GLY A 16 10.02 21.75 8.55
CA GLY A 16 11.44 21.77 8.86
C GLY A 16 12.33 22.13 7.67
N LYS A 17 13.63 22.16 7.94
CA LYS A 17 14.67 22.36 6.93
C LYS A 17 15.85 21.45 7.29
N GLY A 18 16.23 20.57 6.37
CA GLY A 18 17.39 19.69 6.49
C GLY A 18 18.50 20.07 5.48
N SER A 19 19.52 19.21 5.39
CA SER A 19 20.60 19.28 4.41
C SER A 19 20.10 19.21 2.96
N PHE A 20 19.04 18.44 2.73
CA PHE A 20 18.49 18.18 1.39
C PHE A 20 17.41 19.16 0.94
N GLY A 21 16.91 20.03 1.82
CA GLY A 21 15.81 20.94 1.44
C GLY A 21 14.87 21.32 2.57
N GLU A 22 13.72 21.86 2.19
CA GLU A 22 12.68 22.32 3.11
C GLU A 22 11.44 21.43 2.99
N VAL A 23 10.85 21.04 4.12
CA VAL A 23 9.63 20.21 4.15
C VAL A 23 8.46 21.05 4.61
N TRP A 24 7.34 20.94 3.92
CA TRP A 24 6.11 21.69 4.18
C TRP A 24 4.91 20.76 4.28
N VAL A 25 3.95 21.10 5.15
CA VAL A 25 2.57 20.58 5.02
C VAL A 25 1.88 21.38 3.94
N ALA A 26 1.22 20.68 3.03
CA ALA A 26 0.32 21.27 2.06
C ALA A 26 -1.01 20.52 2.03
N LYS A 27 -2.05 21.18 1.51
CA LYS A 27 -3.32 20.58 1.17
C LYS A 27 -3.39 20.39 -0.34
N GLU A 28 -3.67 19.18 -0.79
CA GLU A 28 -3.93 18.88 -2.20
C GLU A 28 -5.33 19.38 -2.57
N LYS A 29 -5.45 20.13 -3.66
CA LYS A 29 -6.66 20.92 -3.97
C LYS A 29 -7.91 20.07 -4.19
N HIS A 30 -7.77 18.91 -4.85
CA HIS A 30 -8.93 18.13 -5.30
C HIS A 30 -9.43 17.20 -4.19
N SER A 31 -8.56 16.39 -3.62
CA SER A 31 -8.92 15.47 -2.53
C SER A 31 -9.08 16.16 -1.18
N CYS A 32 -8.62 17.41 -1.04
CA CYS A 32 -8.47 18.11 0.22
C CYS A 32 -7.54 17.39 1.24
N MET A 33 -6.77 16.38 0.82
CA MET A 33 -5.87 15.64 1.69
C MET A 33 -4.65 16.46 2.10
N LEU A 34 -4.17 16.23 3.33
CA LEU A 34 -2.91 16.79 3.80
C LEU A 34 -1.75 15.92 3.34
N VAL A 35 -0.73 16.56 2.78
CA VAL A 35 0.50 15.92 2.31
C VAL A 35 1.72 16.65 2.86
N ALA A 36 2.84 15.95 2.93
CA ALA A 36 4.14 16.57 3.15
C ALA A 36 4.83 16.76 1.79
N ILE A 37 5.43 17.94 1.58
CA ILE A 37 6.16 18.27 0.35
C ILE A 37 7.58 18.64 0.73
N LYS A 38 8.54 17.80 0.35
CA LYS A 38 9.98 18.07 0.48
C LYS A 38 10.46 18.77 -0.79
N LYS A 39 10.84 20.04 -0.66
CA LYS A 39 11.40 20.87 -1.73
C LYS A 39 12.92 20.75 -1.72
N VAL A 40 13.46 20.12 -2.76
CA VAL A 40 14.89 19.91 -2.98
C VAL A 40 15.36 20.89 -4.04
N LYS A 41 16.40 21.67 -3.74
CA LYS A 41 16.99 22.58 -4.73
C LYS A 41 17.82 21.77 -5.74
N GLU A 42 17.57 21.97 -7.02
CA GLU A 42 18.27 21.32 -8.12
C GLU A 42 19.75 21.75 -8.12
N LYS A 43 20.64 20.81 -7.81
CA LYS A 43 22.11 20.92 -7.96
C LYS A 43 22.71 19.75 -8.77
N GLY A 44 21.89 18.94 -9.45
CA GLY A 44 22.33 17.69 -10.10
C GLY A 44 21.31 17.07 -11.07
N ASN A 45 21.59 15.86 -11.54
CA ASN A 45 20.87 15.18 -12.62
C ASN A 45 19.42 14.78 -12.22
N VAL A 46 18.44 15.56 -12.67
CA VAL A 46 17.00 15.37 -12.41
C VAL A 46 16.49 13.98 -12.74
N LYS A 47 17.02 13.33 -13.78
CA LYS A 47 16.56 11.99 -14.18
C LYS A 47 16.85 10.93 -13.10
N ALA A 48 17.93 11.10 -12.33
CA ALA A 48 18.26 10.18 -11.25
C ALA A 48 17.32 10.37 -10.05
N ILE A 49 17.04 11.62 -9.67
CA ILE A 49 16.09 11.95 -8.58
C ILE A 49 14.68 11.48 -8.93
N GLN A 50 14.24 11.69 -10.18
CA GLN A 50 12.93 11.23 -10.65
C GLN A 50 12.84 9.70 -10.69
N LYS A 51 13.89 9.01 -11.19
CA LYS A 51 13.94 7.55 -11.24
C LYS A 51 13.89 6.92 -9.85
N GLU A 52 14.65 7.45 -8.90
CA GLU A 52 14.71 6.97 -7.53
C GLU A 52 13.41 7.25 -6.76
N ALA A 53 12.83 8.44 -6.94
CA ALA A 53 11.56 8.77 -6.32
C ALA A 53 10.39 7.97 -6.94
N ASN A 54 10.48 7.58 -8.22
CA ASN A 54 9.60 6.60 -8.84
C ASN A 54 9.82 5.18 -8.28
N SER A 55 11.08 4.77 -8.01
CA SER A 55 11.35 3.48 -7.35
C SER A 55 10.76 3.40 -5.95
N LEU A 56 10.65 4.52 -5.23
CA LEU A 56 10.00 4.61 -3.91
C LEU A 56 8.47 4.81 -3.99
N ARG A 57 7.95 5.30 -5.12
CA ARG A 57 6.50 5.38 -5.38
C ARG A 57 5.85 3.99 -5.37
N ASN A 58 6.58 2.97 -5.81
CA ASN A 58 6.16 1.58 -5.81
C ASN A 58 6.39 0.88 -4.45
N SER A 59 6.80 1.61 -3.39
CA SER A 59 6.97 1.05 -2.05
C SER A 59 5.63 0.85 -1.37
N ILE A 60 5.17 -0.41 -1.28
CA ILE A 60 3.83 -0.78 -0.77
C ILE A 60 3.82 -1.03 0.76
N SER A 61 4.97 -0.97 1.43
CA SER A 61 5.04 -1.27 2.87
C SER A 61 4.33 -0.23 3.75
N SER A 62 3.38 -0.66 4.57
CA SER A 62 2.73 0.14 5.62
C SER A 62 3.71 0.74 6.64
N PHE A 63 4.94 0.23 6.71
CA PHE A 63 6.00 0.64 7.62
C PHE A 63 7.01 1.61 6.98
N ILE A 64 6.73 2.06 5.75
CA ILE A 64 7.48 3.08 5.02
C ILE A 64 6.54 4.25 4.72
N VAL A 65 7.07 5.47 4.73
CA VAL A 65 6.34 6.65 4.27
C VAL A 65 6.08 6.55 2.77
N ARG A 66 4.79 6.52 2.39
CA ARG A 66 4.32 6.47 1.01
C ARG A 66 4.67 7.75 0.26
N TYR A 67 5.23 7.58 -0.93
CA TYR A 67 5.48 8.64 -1.89
C TYR A 67 4.27 8.76 -2.80
N HIS A 68 3.67 9.95 -2.86
CA HIS A 68 2.50 10.20 -3.70
C HIS A 68 2.91 10.66 -5.10
N ASP A 69 3.83 11.62 -5.18
CA ASP A 69 4.18 12.27 -6.45
C ASP A 69 5.55 12.97 -6.39
N VAL A 70 6.13 13.27 -7.56
CA VAL A 70 7.42 13.93 -7.74
C VAL A 70 7.31 14.98 -8.84
N LEU A 71 7.29 16.24 -8.42
CA LEU A 71 7.00 17.36 -9.30
C LEU A 71 8.24 18.21 -9.54
N LYS A 72 8.54 18.49 -10.81
CA LYS A 72 9.53 19.52 -11.15
C LYS A 72 8.87 20.91 -11.17
N LYS A 73 9.42 21.85 -10.40
CA LYS A 73 8.98 23.26 -10.36
C LYS A 73 10.17 24.20 -10.45
N GLY A 74 10.45 24.70 -11.66
CA GLY A 74 11.61 25.55 -11.92
C GLY A 74 12.91 24.80 -11.64
N ASN A 75 13.75 25.33 -10.73
CA ASN A 75 15.01 24.73 -10.27
C ASN A 75 14.85 23.97 -8.94
N GLU A 76 13.64 23.44 -8.68
CA GLU A 76 13.32 22.63 -7.51
C GLU A 76 12.62 21.34 -7.93
N VAL A 77 12.91 20.26 -7.20
CA VAL A 77 12.16 19.01 -7.23
C VAL A 77 11.35 18.92 -5.95
N TRP A 78 10.05 18.69 -6.09
CA TRP A 78 9.10 18.58 -4.99
C TRP A 78 8.69 17.13 -4.86
N ILE A 79 9.01 16.53 -3.72
CA ILE A 79 8.64 15.16 -3.39
C ILE A 79 7.41 15.23 -2.50
N VAL A 80 6.26 14.80 -3.01
CA VAL A 80 4.98 14.74 -2.32
C VAL A 80 4.87 13.36 -1.65
N MET A 81 4.65 13.36 -0.34
CA MET A 81 4.62 12.16 0.49
C MET A 81 3.47 12.21 1.48
N GLU A 82 3.08 11.06 2.02
CA GLU A 82 2.06 11.00 3.07
C GLU A 82 2.47 11.86 4.27
N TYR A 83 1.48 12.50 4.90
CA TYR A 83 1.73 13.36 6.05
C TYR A 83 1.43 12.62 7.35
N CYS A 84 2.48 12.16 8.04
CA CYS A 84 2.35 11.59 9.38
C CYS A 84 2.18 12.70 10.44
N ARG A 85 0.95 12.90 10.91
CA ARG A 85 0.57 14.03 11.77
C ARG A 85 1.31 14.08 13.10
N CYS A 86 1.68 12.93 13.65
CA CYS A 86 2.35 12.83 14.94
C CYS A 86 3.84 13.19 14.87
N GLY A 87 4.41 13.37 13.67
CA GLY A 87 5.80 13.76 13.47
C GLY A 87 6.80 12.67 13.86
N SER A 88 8.08 13.05 13.94
CA SER A 88 9.15 12.10 14.22
C SER A 88 9.27 11.72 15.70
N VAL A 89 9.78 10.52 15.95
CA VAL A 89 10.12 10.04 17.30
C VAL A 89 11.13 10.98 17.98
N ALA A 90 12.12 11.50 17.24
CA ALA A 90 13.04 12.51 17.76
C ALA A 90 12.35 13.79 18.23
N ASN A 91 11.38 14.31 17.45
CA ASN A 91 10.60 15.49 17.86
C ASN A 91 9.80 15.23 19.14
N TYR A 92 9.24 14.03 19.28
CA TYR A 92 8.54 13.63 20.50
C TYR A 92 9.48 13.66 21.73
N MET A 93 10.67 13.08 21.61
CA MET A 93 11.66 13.05 22.69
C MET A 93 12.25 14.43 23.01
N ARG A 94 12.54 15.25 21.99
CA ARG A 94 13.09 16.62 22.16
C ARG A 94 12.17 17.56 22.94
N ARG A 95 10.88 17.23 23.06
CA ARG A 95 9.93 17.95 23.92
C ARG A 95 10.00 17.53 25.39
N GLY A 96 10.98 16.72 25.78
CA GLY A 96 11.17 16.23 27.14
C GLY A 96 10.38 14.95 27.45
N ASN A 97 9.62 14.41 26.49
CA ASN A 97 8.92 13.16 26.69
C ASN A 97 9.91 11.98 26.76
N ARG A 98 9.45 10.88 27.36
CA ARG A 98 10.18 9.60 27.42
C ARG A 98 9.28 8.50 26.88
N LEU A 99 9.90 7.54 26.20
CA LEU A 99 9.22 6.35 25.71
C LEU A 99 9.36 5.24 26.75
N THR A 100 8.31 4.45 26.94
CA THR A 100 8.41 3.21 27.70
C THR A 100 9.11 2.14 26.87
N GLU A 101 9.65 1.11 27.52
CA GLU A 101 10.26 -0.02 26.80
C GLU A 101 9.27 -0.67 25.81
N GLU A 102 7.99 -0.78 26.17
CA GLU A 102 6.95 -1.33 25.30
C GLU A 102 6.70 -0.43 24.07
N GLN A 103 6.71 0.90 24.23
CA GLN A 103 6.61 1.81 23.09
C GLN A 103 7.83 1.72 22.18
N ILE A 104 9.03 1.59 22.77
CA ILE A 104 10.27 1.39 22.01
C ILE A 104 10.21 0.06 21.24
N ARG A 105 9.69 -1.00 21.86
CA ARG A 105 9.46 -2.30 21.21
C ARG A 105 8.61 -2.14 19.96
N GLU A 106 7.44 -1.51 20.08
CA GLU A 106 6.52 -1.32 18.94
C GLU A 106 7.13 -0.47 17.82
N ILE A 107 7.89 0.59 18.16
CA ILE A 107 8.65 1.39 17.19
C ILE A 107 9.73 0.53 16.51
N ALA A 108 10.45 -0.28 17.28
CA ALA A 108 11.48 -1.19 16.77
C ALA A 108 10.88 -2.22 15.81
N SER A 109 9.76 -2.84 16.19
CA SER A 109 9.01 -3.81 15.36
C SER A 109 8.59 -3.21 14.03
N CYS A 110 8.02 -2.00 14.04
CA CYS A 110 7.68 -1.30 12.80
C CYS A 110 8.93 -1.00 11.95
N CYS A 111 10.03 -0.55 12.58
CA CYS A 111 11.27 -0.25 11.88
C CYS A 111 11.89 -1.50 11.24
N VAL A 112 11.91 -2.65 11.94
CA VAL A 112 12.43 -3.90 11.35
C VAL A 112 11.55 -4.39 10.21
N LEU A 113 10.22 -4.22 10.28
CA LEU A 113 9.32 -4.52 9.16
C LEU A 113 9.59 -3.62 7.95
N GLY A 114 9.80 -2.31 8.16
CA GLY A 114 10.20 -1.38 7.10
C GLY A 114 11.56 -1.72 6.49
N LEU A 115 12.56 -2.03 7.32
CA LEU A 115 13.88 -2.44 6.85
C LEU A 115 13.86 -3.80 6.14
N SER A 116 13.00 -4.73 6.57
CA SER A 116 12.84 -6.05 5.94
C SER A 116 12.40 -5.88 4.48
N TYR A 117 11.45 -4.98 4.25
CA TYR A 117 11.00 -4.63 2.91
C TYR A 117 12.12 -4.02 2.04
N LEU A 118 12.92 -3.08 2.58
CA LEU A 118 14.04 -2.51 1.81
C LEU A 118 15.12 -3.55 1.52
N HIS A 119 15.47 -4.37 2.51
CA HIS A 119 16.56 -5.33 2.44
C HIS A 119 16.22 -6.50 1.51
N SER A 120 14.95 -6.89 1.39
CA SER A 120 14.52 -7.90 0.40
C SER A 120 14.79 -7.44 -1.04
N MET A 121 14.68 -6.14 -1.30
CA MET A 121 15.06 -5.51 -2.56
C MET A 121 16.54 -5.14 -2.65
N ARG A 122 17.36 -5.47 -1.65
CA ARG A 122 18.78 -5.07 -1.52
C ARG A 122 19.01 -3.56 -1.51
N ILE A 123 18.09 -2.81 -0.93
CA ILE A 123 18.23 -1.37 -0.69
C ILE A 123 18.71 -1.15 0.74
N VAL A 124 19.77 -0.36 0.93
CA VAL A 124 20.24 0.13 2.24
C VAL A 124 19.68 1.53 2.45
N HIS A 125 19.10 1.81 3.61
CA HIS A 125 18.53 3.11 3.95
C HIS A 125 19.59 4.18 4.24
N ARG A 126 20.67 3.83 4.95
CA ARG A 126 21.84 4.67 5.29
C ARG A 126 21.63 5.80 6.30
N ASP A 127 20.39 6.16 6.61
CA ASP A 127 20.10 7.22 7.60
C ASP A 127 19.00 6.83 8.59
N ILE A 128 19.01 5.59 9.09
CA ILE A 128 18.08 5.18 10.17
C ILE A 128 18.45 5.90 11.47
N LYS A 129 17.49 6.66 12.00
CA LYS A 129 17.59 7.43 13.25
C LYS A 129 16.19 7.86 13.72
N PRO A 130 16.01 8.26 14.99
CA PRO A 130 14.70 8.69 15.48
C PRO A 130 14.08 9.88 14.73
N ASP A 131 14.86 10.73 14.04
CA ASP A 131 14.32 11.80 13.19
C ASP A 131 13.63 11.28 11.93
N ASN A 132 14.04 10.10 11.45
CA ASN A 132 13.54 9.45 10.23
C ASN A 132 12.54 8.31 10.53
N LEU A 133 12.05 8.23 11.77
CA LEU A 133 10.95 7.35 12.18
C LEU A 133 9.75 8.25 12.51
N LEU A 134 8.71 8.23 11.68
CA LEU A 134 7.50 9.04 11.84
C LEU A 134 6.39 8.22 12.48
N LEU A 135 5.73 8.78 13.48
CA LEU A 135 4.52 8.18 14.05
C LEU A 135 3.30 8.58 13.20
N SER A 136 2.53 7.60 12.74
CA SER A 136 1.23 7.81 12.10
C SER A 136 0.12 7.86 13.16
N GLU A 137 -0.93 8.62 12.86
CA GLU A 137 -2.19 8.64 13.60
C GLU A 137 -2.85 7.27 13.74
N ASN A 138 -2.52 6.32 12.86
CA ASN A 138 -3.08 4.96 12.84
C ASN A 138 -2.34 3.99 13.78
N GLY A 139 -1.37 4.48 14.57
CA GLY A 139 -0.64 3.63 15.52
C GLY A 139 0.43 2.76 14.87
N VAL A 140 1.16 3.33 13.90
CA VAL A 140 2.30 2.67 13.23
C VAL A 140 3.46 3.66 13.16
N ALA A 141 4.69 3.19 13.36
CA ALA A 141 5.88 3.97 13.04
C ALA A 141 6.35 3.67 11.61
N LYS A 142 6.68 4.70 10.83
CA LYS A 142 7.07 4.61 9.43
C LYS A 142 8.48 5.12 9.22
N VAL A 143 9.30 4.36 8.49
CA VAL A 143 10.62 4.78 8.04
C VAL A 143 10.47 5.82 6.92
N CYS A 144 11.20 6.92 7.01
CA CYS A 144 11.14 8.02 6.04
C CYS A 144 12.54 8.52 5.63
N ASP A 145 12.56 9.40 4.64
CA ASP A 145 13.77 10.06 4.12
C ASP A 145 14.82 9.12 3.50
N PHE A 146 14.48 8.59 2.34
CA PHE A 146 15.35 7.77 1.50
C PHE A 146 16.35 8.57 0.67
N GLY A 147 16.56 9.86 0.94
CA GLY A 147 17.43 10.73 0.11
C GLY A 147 18.92 10.33 0.09
N LEU A 148 19.29 9.30 0.84
CA LEU A 148 20.62 8.69 0.85
C LEU A 148 20.60 7.21 0.47
N ALA A 149 19.42 6.61 0.29
CA ALA A 149 19.27 5.18 0.09
C ALA A 149 20.00 4.71 -1.17
N ALA A 150 20.41 3.44 -1.20
CA ALA A 150 21.06 2.89 -2.37
C ALA A 150 20.83 1.40 -2.54
N GLN A 151 20.72 1.01 -3.81
CA GLN A 151 20.79 -0.37 -4.24
C GLN A 151 22.23 -0.90 -4.05
N LEU A 152 22.38 -1.99 -3.30
CA LEU A 152 23.67 -2.69 -3.24
C LEU A 152 23.91 -3.49 -4.52
N ASP A 153 25.00 -3.16 -5.20
CA ASP A 153 25.52 -3.93 -6.32
C ASP A 153 26.71 -4.79 -5.87
N PRO A 154 26.56 -6.13 -5.80
CA PRO A 154 27.63 -7.04 -5.39
C PRO A 154 28.84 -7.05 -6.35
N ASN A 155 28.68 -6.55 -7.57
CA ASN A 155 29.74 -6.48 -8.57
C ASN A 155 30.50 -5.14 -8.56
N ARG A 156 30.07 -4.17 -7.73
CA ARG A 156 30.70 -2.85 -7.64
C ARG A 156 32.11 -2.96 -7.05
N LYS A 157 33.10 -2.47 -7.80
CA LYS A 157 34.51 -2.41 -7.35
C LYS A 157 34.82 -1.02 -6.80
N GLY A 158 35.35 -0.92 -5.58
CA GLY A 158 35.77 0.33 -4.96
C GLY A 158 35.37 0.45 -3.49
N LYS A 159 35.65 1.61 -2.88
CA LYS A 159 35.08 1.98 -1.58
C LYS A 159 33.76 2.71 -1.79
N ASP A 160 32.80 2.44 -0.92
CA ASP A 160 31.54 3.16 -0.89
C ASP A 160 31.71 4.58 -0.38
N VAL A 161 30.83 5.48 -0.83
CA VAL A 161 30.79 6.87 -0.36
C VAL A 161 30.29 6.88 1.07
N ILE A 162 31.09 7.43 1.99
CA ILE A 162 30.69 7.61 3.38
C ILE A 162 29.62 8.71 3.43
N CYS A 163 28.38 8.33 3.77
CA CYS A 163 27.24 9.21 3.86
C CYS A 163 26.29 8.79 4.99
N GLY A 164 25.33 9.66 5.35
CA GLY A 164 24.45 9.49 6.51
C GLY A 164 24.81 10.39 7.69
N THR A 165 24.13 10.21 8.81
CA THR A 165 24.41 10.95 10.04
C THR A 165 25.50 10.24 10.86
N PRO A 166 26.71 10.82 11.03
CA PRO A 166 27.87 10.11 11.58
C PRO A 166 27.65 9.40 12.93
N LEU A 167 26.79 9.96 13.80
CA LEU A 167 26.50 9.40 15.12
C LEU A 167 25.82 8.02 15.07
N TYR A 168 25.20 7.66 13.94
CA TYR A 168 24.50 6.37 13.75
C TYR A 168 25.28 5.41 12.85
N MET A 169 26.37 5.85 12.22
CA MET A 169 27.09 5.04 11.23
C MET A 169 27.74 3.79 11.83
N ALA A 170 27.64 2.70 11.07
CA ALA A 170 28.25 1.43 11.42
C ALA A 170 29.79 1.42 11.24
N PRO A 171 30.53 0.54 11.92
CA PRO A 171 31.99 0.43 11.80
C PRO A 171 32.48 0.18 10.38
N GLU A 172 31.77 -0.61 9.58
CA GLU A 172 32.11 -0.89 8.19
C GLU A 172 31.93 0.33 7.27
N VAL A 173 30.93 1.17 7.52
CA VAL A 173 30.69 2.41 6.76
C VAL A 173 31.87 3.38 6.94
N PHE A 174 32.42 3.51 8.15
CA PHE A 174 33.66 4.28 8.39
C PHE A 174 34.91 3.72 7.69
N ARG A 175 34.86 2.47 7.23
CA ARG A 175 35.91 1.82 6.43
C ARG A 175 35.63 1.91 4.92
N GLY A 176 34.52 2.53 4.52
CA GLY A 176 34.07 2.65 3.13
C GLY A 176 33.55 1.32 2.57
N LYS A 177 32.92 0.50 3.41
CA LYS A 177 32.23 -0.73 3.01
C LYS A 177 30.81 -0.70 3.54
N GLU A 178 29.85 -0.87 2.65
CA GLU A 178 28.44 -0.90 3.00
C GLU A 178 27.86 -2.31 3.00
N ASP A 179 26.88 -2.54 3.87
CA ASP A 179 26.12 -3.78 3.98
C ASP A 179 24.67 -3.45 4.39
N LEU A 180 23.70 -4.31 4.08
CA LEU A 180 22.32 -4.20 4.59
C LEU A 180 22.31 -4.11 6.12
N LYS A 181 23.19 -4.86 6.79
CA LYS A 181 23.35 -4.86 8.24
C LYS A 181 23.92 -3.54 8.80
N SER A 182 24.33 -2.58 7.96
CA SER A 182 24.66 -1.23 8.42
C SER A 182 23.43 -0.48 8.95
N ASP A 183 22.25 -0.72 8.38
CA ASP A 183 20.99 -0.17 8.91
C ASP A 183 20.64 -0.77 10.28
N VAL A 184 20.96 -2.05 10.49
CA VAL A 184 20.76 -2.74 11.78
C VAL A 184 21.57 -2.09 12.90
N TRP A 185 22.82 -1.72 12.63
CA TRP A 185 23.62 -0.96 13.59
C TRP A 185 23.00 0.40 13.91
N SER A 186 22.54 1.10 12.86
CA SER A 186 21.90 2.41 12.99
C SER A 186 20.62 2.34 13.83
N LEU A 187 19.83 1.28 13.66
CA LEU A 187 18.70 0.94 14.53
C LEU A 187 19.15 0.71 15.98
N GLY A 188 20.22 -0.06 16.21
CA GLY A 188 20.77 -0.28 17.55
C GLY A 188 21.13 1.02 18.28
N ILE A 189 21.78 1.96 17.61
CA ILE A 189 22.10 3.28 18.17
C ILE A 189 20.83 4.09 18.44
N SER A 190 19.85 4.02 17.53
CA SER A 190 18.55 4.68 17.70
C SER A 190 17.80 4.18 18.92
N LEU A 191 17.86 2.87 19.20
CA LEU A 191 17.23 2.26 20.38
C LEU A 191 17.91 2.67 21.68
N VAL A 192 19.24 2.77 21.70
CA VAL A 192 19.97 3.33 22.85
C VAL A 192 19.57 4.78 23.11
N GLU A 193 19.45 5.58 22.06
CA GLU A 193 19.01 6.97 22.18
C GLU A 193 17.56 7.08 22.68
N MET A 194 16.64 6.26 22.15
CA MET A 194 15.25 6.24 22.59
C MET A 194 15.11 5.84 24.06
N ALA A 195 15.89 4.87 24.50
CA ALA A 195 15.91 4.38 25.87
C ALA A 195 16.52 5.40 26.85
N GLU A 196 17.72 5.88 26.57
CA GLU A 196 18.46 6.76 27.50
C GLU A 196 18.14 8.26 27.30
N GLY A 197 17.40 8.61 26.26
CA GLY A 197 17.02 9.98 25.91
C GLY A 197 18.14 10.83 25.31
N THR A 198 19.32 10.25 25.07
CA THR A 198 20.47 10.91 24.43
C THR A 198 21.28 9.92 23.63
N ASN A 199 21.83 10.36 22.49
CA ASN A 199 22.68 9.52 21.66
C ASN A 199 24.00 9.19 22.40
N PRO A 200 24.48 7.93 22.38
CA PRO A 200 25.69 7.51 23.11
C PRO A 200 26.98 8.21 22.66
N PHE A 201 26.97 8.84 21.49
CA PHE A 201 28.10 9.59 20.95
C PHE A 201 27.85 11.10 20.85
N ALA A 202 26.76 11.61 21.44
CA ALA A 202 26.48 13.03 21.49
C ALA A 202 27.68 13.83 22.05
N GLY A 203 28.03 14.93 21.39
CA GLY A 203 29.15 15.80 21.77
C GLY A 203 30.55 15.27 21.42
N CYS A 204 30.70 14.09 20.82
CA CYS A 204 31.99 13.61 20.35
C CYS A 204 32.49 14.40 19.12
N SER A 205 33.80 14.67 19.05
CA SER A 205 34.43 15.11 17.80
C SER A 205 34.45 13.96 16.78
N SER A 206 34.62 14.27 15.49
CA SER A 206 34.64 13.26 14.42
C SER A 206 35.72 12.18 14.64
N GLU A 207 36.90 12.56 15.14
CA GLU A 207 37.99 11.63 15.44
C GLU A 207 37.65 10.70 16.61
N VAL A 208 37.09 11.27 17.70
CA VAL A 208 36.69 10.51 18.89
C VAL A 208 35.56 9.55 18.57
N LEU A 209 34.56 10.01 17.82
CA LEU A 209 33.45 9.20 17.32
C LEU A 209 33.98 8.01 16.52
N ARG A 210 34.81 8.27 15.51
CA ARG A 210 35.40 7.23 14.66
C ARG A 210 36.18 6.22 15.49
N ASN A 211 37.01 6.67 16.43
CA ASN A 211 37.76 5.77 17.30
C ASN A 211 36.85 4.92 18.19
N ARG A 212 35.79 5.51 18.78
CA ARG A 212 34.83 4.78 19.62
C ARG A 212 34.08 3.71 18.81
N VAL A 213 33.58 4.07 17.64
CA VAL A 213 32.85 3.16 16.75
C VAL A 213 33.75 2.04 16.22
N LEU A 214 35.03 2.29 15.95
CA LEU A 214 35.92 1.27 15.40
C LEU A 214 36.60 0.39 16.47
N ASN A 215 37.05 0.98 17.58
CA ASN A 215 38.04 0.35 18.46
C ASN A 215 37.59 0.17 19.91
N VAL A 216 36.59 0.92 20.38
CA VAL A 216 36.08 0.81 21.77
C VAL A 216 34.87 -0.12 21.81
N LYS A 217 34.62 -0.82 22.91
CA LYS A 217 33.42 -1.67 23.09
C LYS A 217 32.14 -0.91 22.69
N SER A 218 31.24 -1.59 21.99
CA SER A 218 29.96 -0.99 21.57
C SER A 218 29.15 -0.49 22.77
N PRO A 219 28.33 0.56 22.59
CA PRO A 219 27.32 0.94 23.58
C PRO A 219 26.42 -0.26 23.92
N ALA A 220 25.95 -0.31 25.15
CA ALA A 220 25.00 -1.32 25.61
C ALA A 220 24.03 -0.67 26.59
N LEU A 221 22.79 -1.15 26.60
CA LEU A 221 21.81 -0.77 27.60
C LEU A 221 22.15 -1.39 28.96
N SER A 222 21.82 -0.67 30.04
CA SER A 222 22.02 -1.17 31.39
C SER A 222 20.99 -2.23 31.75
N SER A 223 21.44 -3.44 32.09
CA SER A 223 20.58 -4.53 32.57
C SER A 223 19.91 -4.25 33.91
N SER A 224 20.28 -3.18 34.60
CA SER A 224 19.60 -2.71 35.81
C SER A 224 18.37 -1.84 35.55
N LYS A 225 18.22 -1.32 34.32
CA LYS A 225 17.12 -0.42 33.94
C LYS A 225 16.17 -1.03 32.91
N TRP A 226 16.67 -1.90 32.05
CA TRP A 226 15.96 -2.44 30.89
C TRP A 226 15.91 -3.96 30.94
N SER A 227 14.89 -4.55 30.33
CA SER A 227 14.73 -6.01 30.31
C SER A 227 15.93 -6.70 29.64
N SER A 228 16.18 -7.95 30.04
CA SER A 228 17.23 -8.77 29.41
C SER A 228 17.01 -8.96 27.91
N GLU A 229 15.74 -9.03 27.48
CA GLU A 229 15.38 -9.16 26.07
C GLU A 229 15.72 -7.89 25.29
N PHE A 230 15.42 -6.71 25.84
CA PHE A 230 15.73 -5.45 25.16
C PHE A 230 17.26 -5.22 25.09
N VAL A 231 17.96 -5.54 26.19
CA VAL A 231 19.43 -5.46 26.24
C VAL A 231 20.07 -6.41 25.22
N ASP A 232 19.59 -7.65 25.11
CA ASP A 232 20.12 -8.61 24.14
C ASP A 232 19.82 -8.19 22.69
N PHE A 233 18.60 -7.71 22.41
CA PHE A 233 18.20 -7.21 21.09
C PHE A 233 19.13 -6.08 20.60
N VAL A 234 19.39 -5.10 21.46
CA VAL A 234 20.34 -4.01 21.16
C VAL A 234 21.76 -4.56 20.99
N GLY A 235 22.14 -5.56 21.78
CA GLY A 235 23.41 -6.28 21.64
C GLY A 235 23.57 -6.94 20.26
N LYS A 236 22.52 -7.60 19.75
CA LYS A 236 22.52 -8.18 18.39
C LYS A 236 22.65 -7.14 17.29
N CYS A 237 22.07 -5.95 17.51
CA CYS A 237 22.18 -4.83 16.59
C CYS A 237 23.60 -4.22 16.59
N LEU A 238 24.22 -4.09 17.77
CA LEU A 238 25.50 -3.39 17.99
C LEU A 238 26.74 -4.31 18.00
N GLU A 239 26.64 -5.46 17.32
CA GLU A 239 27.79 -6.30 17.02
C GLU A 239 28.67 -5.64 15.95
N LYS A 240 29.97 -5.49 16.23
CA LYS A 240 30.89 -4.74 15.35
C LYS A 240 31.29 -5.53 14.11
N ASP A 241 31.42 -6.85 14.26
CA ASP A 241 31.67 -7.72 13.13
C ASP A 241 30.37 -7.88 12.33
N VAL A 242 30.29 -7.23 11.17
CA VAL A 242 29.10 -7.25 10.30
C VAL A 242 28.65 -8.68 9.95
N LYS A 243 29.59 -9.65 9.92
CA LYS A 243 29.25 -11.05 9.65
C LYS A 243 28.52 -11.73 10.81
N LYS A 244 28.78 -11.28 12.05
CA LYS A 244 28.14 -11.77 13.28
C LYS A 244 26.92 -10.96 13.68
N ARG A 245 26.83 -9.70 13.23
CA ARG A 245 25.66 -8.85 13.42
C ARG A 245 24.45 -9.53 12.79
N TRP A 246 23.33 -9.51 13.51
CA TRP A 246 22.10 -10.11 13.01
C TRP A 246 21.55 -9.36 11.80
N SER A 247 20.97 -10.08 10.85
CA SER A 247 20.15 -9.52 9.78
C SER A 247 18.81 -9.05 10.32
N VAL A 248 18.07 -8.30 9.51
CA VAL A 248 16.70 -7.91 9.86
C VAL A 248 15.80 -9.15 10.04
N SER A 249 15.92 -10.15 9.17
CA SER A 249 15.16 -11.40 9.30
C SER A 249 15.47 -12.15 10.60
N GLU A 250 16.74 -12.15 11.04
CA GLU A 250 17.11 -12.74 12.35
C GLU A 250 16.53 -11.90 13.51
N LEU A 251 16.53 -10.57 13.40
CA LEU A 251 15.96 -9.68 14.43
C LEU A 251 14.45 -9.81 14.56
N MET A 252 13.71 -10.03 13.46
CA MET A 252 12.26 -10.22 13.50
C MET A 252 11.86 -11.43 14.36
N GLU A 253 12.73 -12.43 14.48
CA GLU A 253 12.52 -13.63 15.31
C GLU A 253 12.99 -13.48 16.76
N HIS A 254 13.57 -12.33 17.13
CA HIS A 254 14.06 -12.10 18.47
C HIS A 254 12.92 -11.90 19.47
N ALA A 255 13.02 -12.50 20.66
CA ALA A 255 11.99 -12.47 21.71
C ALA A 255 11.45 -11.05 22.02
N PHE A 256 12.34 -10.05 22.04
CA PHE A 256 11.96 -8.66 22.25
C PHE A 256 10.89 -8.14 21.28
N VAL A 257 10.91 -8.50 19.99
CA VAL A 257 10.01 -7.93 18.95
C VAL A 257 9.09 -8.94 18.30
N LYS A 258 9.37 -10.24 18.38
CA LYS A 258 8.70 -11.30 17.60
C LYS A 258 7.17 -11.25 17.68
N ASP A 259 6.61 -11.19 18.88
CA ASP A 259 5.15 -11.16 19.06
C ASP A 259 4.53 -9.84 18.56
N SER A 260 5.26 -8.74 18.74
CA SER A 260 4.86 -7.41 18.26
C SER A 260 4.88 -7.34 16.73
N VAL A 261 5.91 -7.89 16.08
CA VAL A 261 6.02 -8.03 14.63
C VAL A 261 4.86 -8.84 14.07
N ARG A 262 4.55 -9.99 14.69
CA ARG A 262 3.40 -10.82 14.28
C ARG A 262 2.09 -10.06 14.42
N GLY A 263 1.86 -9.43 15.57
CA GLY A 263 0.64 -8.64 15.81
C GLY A 263 0.48 -7.48 14.84
N LEU A 264 1.55 -6.75 14.53
CA LEU A 264 1.56 -5.66 13.56
C LEU A 264 1.29 -6.14 12.13
N THR A 265 1.76 -7.33 11.77
CA THR A 265 1.53 -7.92 10.44
C THR A 265 0.07 -8.38 10.29
N GLU A 266 -0.50 -9.00 11.33
CA GLU A 266 -1.89 -9.50 11.31
C GLU A 266 -2.92 -8.36 11.44
N LYS A 267 -2.66 -7.36 12.29
CA LYS A 267 -3.64 -6.31 12.64
C LYS A 267 -3.41 -5.00 11.91
N GLY A 268 -2.25 -4.81 11.29
CA GLY A 268 -1.85 -3.58 10.60
C GLY A 268 -1.54 -2.38 11.51
N ASN A 269 -1.72 -2.49 12.84
CA ASN A 269 -1.44 -1.40 13.79
C ASN A 269 -1.08 -1.89 15.20
N SER A 270 -0.54 -0.95 15.99
CA SER A 270 -0.24 -1.14 17.41
C SER A 270 -1.14 -0.28 18.28
N VAL A 271 -1.82 -0.90 19.24
CA VAL A 271 -2.68 -0.19 20.21
C VAL A 271 -1.86 0.79 21.05
N LEU A 272 -0.65 0.41 21.46
CA LEU A 272 0.24 1.27 22.24
C LEU A 272 0.70 2.50 21.44
N LEU A 273 1.01 2.33 20.15
CA LEU A 273 1.37 3.45 19.29
C LEU A 273 0.16 4.30 18.94
N LEU A 274 -1.04 3.73 18.85
CA LEU A 274 -2.28 4.48 18.65
C LEU A 274 -2.58 5.37 19.87
N GLU A 275 -2.39 4.85 21.08
CA GLU A 275 -2.48 5.64 22.31
C GLU A 275 -1.43 6.74 22.38
N LEU A 276 -0.19 6.43 21.98
CA LEU A 276 0.88 7.42 21.88
C LEU A 276 0.51 8.51 20.86
N ALA A 277 -0.01 8.13 19.69
CA ALA A 277 -0.45 9.05 18.66
C ALA A 277 -1.58 9.98 19.14
N LYS A 278 -2.55 9.46 19.90
CA LYS A 278 -3.60 10.26 20.54
C LYS A 278 -3.04 11.25 21.57
N LYS A 279 -2.12 10.82 22.42
CA LYS A 279 -1.43 11.71 23.38
C LYS A 279 -0.68 12.82 22.66
N VAL A 280 -0.04 12.48 21.55
CA VAL A 280 0.69 13.40 20.69
C VAL A 280 -0.27 14.41 20.04
N GLY A 281 -1.37 13.96 19.44
CA GLY A 281 -2.40 14.83 18.85
C GLY A 281 -3.05 15.82 19.82
N ASN A 282 -3.16 15.46 21.10
CA ASN A 282 -3.72 16.31 22.15
C ASN A 282 -2.73 17.33 22.76
N MET A 283 -1.45 17.30 22.38
CA MET A 283 -0.47 18.26 22.89
C MET A 283 -0.65 19.66 22.26
N PRO A 284 -0.84 20.72 23.08
CA PRO A 284 -0.89 22.10 22.60
C PRO A 284 0.38 22.44 21.80
N GLY A 285 0.23 23.04 20.61
CA GLY A 285 1.36 23.40 19.75
C GLY A 285 1.80 22.33 18.74
N MET A 286 1.07 21.23 18.56
CA MET A 286 1.31 20.33 17.41
C MET A 286 0.69 20.79 16.10
N ILE A 287 -0.31 21.65 16.20
CA ILE A 287 -0.82 22.43 15.07
C ILE A 287 0.22 23.51 14.66
N ASP A 288 1.09 23.92 15.59
CA ASP A 288 2.11 24.97 15.42
C ASP A 288 3.53 24.47 15.74
N GLY A 289 4.07 23.61 14.86
CA GLY A 289 5.42 23.05 14.99
C GLY A 289 6.58 24.02 14.73
N VAL A 290 6.63 25.16 15.43
CA VAL A 290 7.84 25.98 15.54
C VAL A 290 8.20 26.12 17.01
N THR A 291 9.22 25.36 17.44
CA THR A 291 10.10 25.83 18.51
C THR A 291 11.47 26.10 17.91
N LYS A 292 11.85 27.38 17.98
CA LYS A 292 13.20 27.87 17.65
C LYS A 292 14.25 27.15 18.51
N SER A 293 15.45 27.02 17.92
CA SER A 293 16.77 26.88 18.58
C SER A 293 17.16 25.46 19.04
N VAL A 294 18.39 24.95 18.91
CA VAL A 294 19.66 25.34 18.24
C VAL A 294 20.49 24.05 18.25
N ALA A 295 21.07 23.67 17.11
CA ALA A 295 22.41 23.09 16.96
C ALA A 295 22.59 22.75 15.47
N GLN A 296 23.23 23.66 14.74
CA GLN A 296 23.81 23.35 13.44
C GLN A 296 24.87 22.27 13.62
N SER A 297 24.56 21.02 13.29
CA SER A 297 25.60 20.05 12.97
C SER A 297 26.00 20.28 11.51
N HIS A 298 27.19 20.85 11.34
CA HIS A 298 27.86 20.94 10.05
C HIS A 298 28.04 19.52 9.51
N VAL A 299 27.39 19.19 8.40
CA VAL A 299 27.69 17.99 7.62
C VAL A 299 28.53 18.43 6.44
N ASN A 300 29.78 17.96 6.41
CA ASN A 300 30.68 18.15 5.29
C ASN A 300 30.02 17.66 4.00
N MET A 301 29.95 18.55 3.00
CA MET A 301 29.48 18.20 1.67
C MET A 301 30.49 17.29 0.98
N VAL A 302 30.03 16.12 0.54
CA VAL A 302 30.65 15.41 -0.59
C VAL A 302 29.66 15.55 -1.75
N GLU A 303 30.16 15.89 -2.93
CA GLU A 303 29.37 15.88 -4.16
C GLU A 303 28.67 14.53 -4.34
N MET A 304 27.37 14.58 -4.61
CA MET A 304 26.55 13.41 -4.92
C MET A 304 27.18 12.67 -6.11
N THR A 305 27.63 11.44 -5.89
CA THR A 305 27.83 10.51 -7.00
C THR A 305 26.46 10.03 -7.43
N VAL A 306 26.01 10.48 -8.61
CA VAL A 306 24.86 9.90 -9.30
C VAL A 306 25.15 8.41 -9.49
N LEU A 307 24.37 7.55 -8.84
CA LEU A 307 24.54 6.10 -8.97
C LEU A 307 24.02 5.64 -10.34
N GLY A 308 24.97 5.26 -11.21
CA GLY A 308 24.79 4.26 -12.27
C GLY A 308 24.26 4.75 -13.61
N GLY A 309 25.18 4.97 -14.56
CA GLY A 309 24.86 5.02 -15.99
C GLY A 309 25.99 5.52 -16.88
N GLN A 310 27.08 4.77 -17.01
CA GLN A 310 27.96 4.85 -18.19
C GLN A 310 27.74 3.61 -19.07
N ASN A 311 27.12 3.88 -20.22
CA ASN A 311 27.18 3.26 -21.55
C ASN A 311 26.93 1.75 -21.76
N GLY A 312 25.96 1.46 -22.65
CA GLY A 312 26.12 0.48 -23.73
C GLY A 312 24.83 -0.20 -24.26
N LEU A 313 24.19 0.41 -25.27
CA LEU A 313 23.43 -0.13 -26.45
C LEU A 313 22.41 -1.30 -26.24
N THR A 314 21.22 -1.32 -26.87
CA THR A 314 20.90 -1.18 -28.30
C THR A 314 19.44 -0.73 -28.54
N ASN A 315 19.19 -0.17 -29.73
CA ASN A 315 17.89 0.19 -30.32
C ASN A 315 16.73 -0.76 -30.01
N MET A 316 15.55 -0.20 -29.72
CA MET A 316 14.25 -0.73 -30.12
C MET A 316 13.30 0.45 -30.41
N ASP A 317 12.46 0.23 -31.41
CA ASP A 317 11.74 1.22 -32.20
C ASP A 317 10.67 2.01 -31.45
N ALA A 318 10.30 3.14 -32.04
CA ALA A 318 9.23 4.02 -31.60
C ALA A 318 7.90 3.26 -31.53
N ILE A 319 7.26 3.30 -30.36
CA ILE A 319 5.83 3.01 -30.21
C ILE A 319 5.16 4.38 -30.12
N GLU A 320 4.27 4.67 -31.06
CA GLU A 320 3.36 5.80 -30.99
C GLU A 320 2.37 5.55 -29.84
N GLU A 321 2.46 6.36 -28.78
CA GLU A 321 1.47 6.34 -27.68
C GLU A 321 0.26 7.22 -28.05
N GLU A 322 -0.90 6.57 -28.16
CA GLU A 322 -2.24 7.18 -28.21
C GLU A 322 -2.60 7.82 -26.85
N PRO A 323 -3.52 8.81 -26.82
CA PRO A 323 -3.76 9.64 -25.64
C PRO A 323 -4.56 8.90 -24.56
N THR A 324 -3.96 8.64 -23.39
CA THR A 324 -4.66 7.97 -22.28
C THR A 324 -5.50 8.95 -21.45
N ASN A 325 -6.79 8.64 -21.26
CA ASN A 325 -7.73 9.31 -20.37
C ASN A 325 -7.19 9.37 -18.92
N GLU A 326 -7.10 10.56 -18.32
CA GLU A 326 -6.40 10.82 -17.04
C GLU A 326 -7.06 10.24 -15.77
N ASN A 327 -8.25 9.59 -15.85
CA ASN A 327 -9.02 9.10 -14.69
C ASN A 327 -9.20 7.57 -14.63
N VAL A 328 -8.47 6.81 -15.46
CA VAL A 328 -8.51 5.34 -15.45
C VAL A 328 -7.31 4.79 -14.70
N PHE A 329 -7.57 4.00 -13.65
CA PHE A 329 -6.55 3.24 -12.96
C PHE A 329 -6.34 1.89 -13.65
N VAL A 330 -5.10 1.60 -14.02
CA VAL A 330 -4.72 0.30 -14.60
C VAL A 330 -3.93 -0.48 -13.55
N MET A 331 -4.39 -1.66 -13.17
CA MET A 331 -3.66 -2.60 -12.32
C MET A 331 -2.85 -3.53 -13.20
N GLU A 332 -1.53 -3.46 -13.11
CA GLU A 332 -0.60 -4.27 -13.92
C GLU A 332 -0.01 -5.43 -13.12
N GLU A 333 0.00 -5.35 -11.78
CA GLU A 333 0.51 -6.40 -10.89
C GLU A 333 -0.33 -6.56 -9.61
N THR A 334 -0.24 -7.71 -8.92
CA THR A 334 -1.05 -7.99 -7.71
C THR A 334 -0.91 -6.92 -6.62
N GLY A 335 0.24 -6.24 -6.55
CA GLY A 335 0.48 -5.15 -5.60
C GLY A 335 -0.46 -3.94 -5.79
N ASP A 336 -0.92 -3.71 -7.02
CA ASP A 336 -1.83 -2.60 -7.38
C ASP A 336 -3.22 -2.76 -6.76
N PHE A 337 -3.63 -3.99 -6.46
CA PHE A 337 -4.90 -4.30 -5.81
C PHE A 337 -5.06 -3.61 -4.45
N PHE A 338 -3.96 -3.43 -3.72
CA PHE A 338 -3.93 -2.80 -2.40
C PHE A 338 -3.83 -1.27 -2.45
N LEU A 339 -3.90 -0.68 -3.65
CA LEU A 339 -3.92 0.76 -3.87
C LEU A 339 -5.37 1.22 -4.05
N THR A 340 -5.88 2.05 -3.13
CA THR A 340 -7.22 2.63 -3.24
C THR A 340 -7.16 3.99 -3.94
N TYR A 341 -7.91 4.13 -5.03
CA TYR A 341 -8.07 5.39 -5.77
C TYR A 341 -9.54 5.79 -5.79
N GLU A 342 -10.00 6.42 -4.70
CA GLU A 342 -11.43 6.75 -4.50
C GLU A 342 -12.04 7.63 -5.61
N THR A 343 -11.19 8.38 -6.32
CA THR A 343 -11.56 9.29 -7.41
C THR A 343 -11.46 8.68 -8.80
N SER A 344 -10.97 7.45 -8.94
CA SER A 344 -10.88 6.80 -10.24
C SER A 344 -12.26 6.56 -10.81
N GLU A 345 -12.45 6.96 -12.06
CA GLU A 345 -13.69 6.73 -12.80
C GLU A 345 -13.63 5.39 -13.56
N GLY A 346 -12.43 4.86 -13.80
CA GLY A 346 -12.25 3.52 -14.38
C GLY A 346 -11.21 2.73 -13.60
N ILE A 347 -11.40 1.41 -13.49
CA ILE A 347 -10.39 0.44 -13.04
C ILE A 347 -10.27 -0.61 -14.13
N VAL A 348 -9.04 -0.85 -14.60
CA VAL A 348 -8.71 -1.87 -15.58
C VAL A 348 -7.65 -2.79 -14.98
N VAL A 349 -8.00 -4.04 -14.71
CA VAL A 349 -7.07 -5.06 -14.22
C VAL A 349 -6.51 -5.81 -15.42
N LYS A 350 -5.19 -5.88 -15.54
CA LYS A 350 -4.52 -6.66 -16.59
C LYS A 350 -4.63 -8.15 -16.30
N ASP A 351 -4.52 -8.95 -17.36
CA ASP A 351 -4.62 -10.40 -17.29
C ASP A 351 -3.63 -10.99 -16.27
N GLY A 352 -4.08 -11.98 -15.51
CA GLY A 352 -3.28 -12.74 -14.55
C GLY A 352 -3.00 -12.03 -13.21
N VAL A 353 -3.60 -10.88 -12.95
CA VAL A 353 -3.35 -10.06 -11.75
C VAL A 353 -4.22 -10.52 -10.56
N GLY A 354 -3.67 -10.45 -9.35
CA GLY A 354 -4.45 -10.69 -8.12
C GLY A 354 -4.55 -12.16 -7.68
N ASN A 355 -3.69 -13.03 -8.21
CA ASN A 355 -3.71 -14.48 -7.96
C ASN A 355 -2.98 -14.92 -6.69
N ASP A 356 -2.71 -14.01 -5.75
CA ASP A 356 -2.13 -14.35 -4.45
C ASP A 356 -3.22 -14.62 -3.41
N GLU A 357 -3.02 -15.59 -2.51
CA GLU A 357 -3.97 -15.94 -1.42
C GLU A 357 -4.33 -14.74 -0.51
N VAL A 358 -3.46 -13.73 -0.45
CA VAL A 358 -3.70 -12.49 0.31
C VAL A 358 -4.81 -11.63 -0.30
N VAL A 359 -5.16 -11.83 -1.57
CA VAL A 359 -6.22 -11.13 -2.30
C VAL A 359 -7.54 -11.89 -2.17
N ALA A 360 -7.96 -12.10 -0.92
CA ALA A 360 -9.17 -12.88 -0.62
C ALA A 360 -10.46 -12.04 -0.69
N SER A 361 -10.39 -10.71 -0.56
CA SER A 361 -11.56 -9.83 -0.58
C SER A 361 -11.24 -8.45 -1.18
N TRP A 362 -12.26 -7.83 -1.78
CA TRP A 362 -12.18 -6.49 -2.34
C TRP A 362 -13.26 -5.58 -1.75
N ASP A 363 -12.85 -4.55 -1.00
CA ASP A 363 -13.77 -3.51 -0.52
C ASP A 363 -14.06 -2.49 -1.62
N MET A 364 -15.11 -2.73 -2.40
CA MET A 364 -15.55 -1.87 -3.49
C MET A 364 -16.24 -0.59 -3.00
N GLY A 365 -16.65 -0.51 -1.72
CA GLY A 365 -17.30 0.66 -1.13
C GLY A 365 -16.39 1.90 -1.06
N LEU A 366 -15.09 1.72 -1.29
CA LEU A 366 -14.10 2.79 -1.33
C LEU A 366 -14.12 3.58 -2.65
N TYR A 367 -14.64 3.02 -3.75
CA TYR A 367 -14.55 3.59 -5.09
C TYR A 367 -15.83 4.33 -5.50
N LYS A 368 -16.13 5.45 -4.83
CA LYS A 368 -17.40 6.19 -4.98
C LYS A 368 -17.62 6.85 -6.34
N SER A 369 -16.54 7.10 -7.07
CA SER A 369 -16.56 7.72 -8.40
C SER A 369 -16.45 6.72 -9.54
N LEU A 370 -16.39 5.41 -9.25
CA LEU A 370 -16.15 4.39 -10.25
C LEU A 370 -17.32 4.27 -11.21
N ARG A 371 -17.03 4.40 -12.50
CA ARG A 371 -17.96 4.21 -13.62
C ARG A 371 -17.71 2.89 -14.32
N GLU A 372 -16.46 2.50 -14.48
CA GLU A 372 -16.09 1.30 -15.22
C GLU A 372 -15.15 0.40 -14.40
N LEU A 373 -15.51 -0.86 -14.24
CA LEU A 373 -14.63 -1.91 -13.73
C LEU A 373 -14.41 -2.93 -14.84
N ILE A 374 -13.16 -3.10 -15.26
CA ILE A 374 -12.76 -4.06 -16.29
C ILE A 374 -11.69 -4.96 -15.65
N ILE A 375 -11.96 -6.25 -15.58
CA ILE A 375 -11.02 -7.26 -15.08
C ILE A 375 -10.61 -8.12 -16.27
N GLY A 376 -9.31 -8.18 -16.55
CA GLY A 376 -8.73 -9.02 -17.61
C GLY A 376 -8.81 -10.52 -17.27
N ASP A 377 -8.28 -11.36 -18.16
CA ASP A 377 -8.42 -12.82 -18.04
C ASP A 377 -7.56 -13.39 -16.90
N GLY A 378 -7.99 -14.50 -16.28
CA GLY A 378 -7.19 -15.24 -15.31
C GLY A 378 -6.86 -14.49 -14.02
N CYS A 379 -7.71 -13.55 -13.59
CA CYS A 379 -7.47 -12.70 -12.42
C CYS A 379 -8.11 -13.26 -11.13
N PHE A 380 -7.58 -12.83 -9.98
CA PHE A 380 -8.19 -13.02 -8.66
C PHE A 380 -8.52 -14.47 -8.26
N ALA A 381 -7.63 -15.41 -8.55
CA ALA A 381 -7.84 -16.84 -8.32
C ALA A 381 -8.40 -17.18 -6.92
N TYR A 382 -7.91 -16.53 -5.85
CA TYR A 382 -8.26 -16.85 -4.46
C TYR A 382 -9.35 -15.95 -3.85
N MET A 383 -9.91 -15.01 -4.62
CA MET A 383 -10.92 -14.10 -4.06
C MET A 383 -12.21 -14.84 -3.75
N ALA A 384 -12.71 -14.67 -2.52
CA ALA A 384 -13.84 -15.39 -1.96
C ALA A 384 -15.17 -14.63 -2.05
N GLY A 385 -15.26 -13.65 -2.95
CA GLY A 385 -16.47 -12.90 -3.24
C GLY A 385 -16.21 -11.49 -3.74
N LEU A 386 -17.13 -10.98 -4.56
CA LEU A 386 -17.11 -9.63 -5.11
C LEU A 386 -18.47 -9.00 -4.87
N LYS A 387 -18.47 -7.89 -4.12
CA LYS A 387 -19.69 -7.18 -3.73
C LYS A 387 -19.65 -5.73 -4.21
N LEU A 388 -20.56 -5.38 -5.10
CA LEU A 388 -20.80 -4.05 -5.66
C LEU A 388 -22.13 -3.52 -5.12
N GLU A 389 -22.09 -2.81 -3.99
CA GLU A 389 -23.30 -2.32 -3.31
C GLU A 389 -23.33 -0.79 -3.23
N GLY A 390 -24.44 -0.19 -3.68
CA GLY A 390 -24.69 1.24 -3.53
C GLY A 390 -23.75 2.14 -4.36
N MET A 391 -23.30 1.65 -5.51
CA MET A 391 -22.36 2.36 -6.38
C MET A 391 -23.14 3.23 -7.39
N ASP A 392 -23.50 4.45 -6.95
CA ASP A 392 -24.37 5.39 -7.68
C ASP A 392 -23.81 5.91 -9.02
N THR A 393 -22.52 5.69 -9.28
CA THR A 393 -21.82 6.14 -10.49
C THR A 393 -21.40 5.01 -11.41
N LEU A 394 -21.50 3.74 -10.97
CA LEU A 394 -21.04 2.59 -11.73
C LEU A 394 -21.94 2.36 -12.94
N GLU A 395 -21.35 2.34 -14.13
CA GLU A 395 -22.01 2.21 -15.42
C GLU A 395 -21.71 0.85 -16.07
N LYS A 396 -20.52 0.31 -15.88
CA LYS A 396 -20.04 -0.88 -16.59
C LYS A 396 -19.17 -1.77 -15.72
N VAL A 397 -19.42 -3.08 -15.79
CA VAL A 397 -18.57 -4.12 -15.20
C VAL A 397 -18.28 -5.18 -16.25
N GLU A 398 -17.01 -5.45 -16.52
CA GLU A 398 -16.55 -6.54 -17.37
C GLU A 398 -15.55 -7.40 -16.60
N ILE A 399 -15.77 -8.71 -16.60
CA ILE A 399 -14.87 -9.70 -16.03
C ILE A 399 -14.44 -10.62 -17.17
N GLY A 400 -13.13 -10.82 -17.33
CA GLY A 400 -12.54 -11.71 -18.32
C GLY A 400 -12.85 -13.19 -18.06
N GLY A 401 -12.28 -14.06 -18.87
CA GLY A 401 -12.37 -15.50 -18.68
C GLY A 401 -11.45 -16.01 -17.57
N GLU A 402 -11.70 -17.23 -17.07
CA GLU A 402 -10.85 -17.95 -16.11
C GLU A 402 -10.56 -17.18 -14.79
N CYS A 403 -11.40 -16.20 -14.44
CA CYS A 403 -11.24 -15.39 -13.23
C CYS A 403 -11.90 -16.06 -12.01
N PHE A 404 -11.41 -15.76 -10.81
CA PHE A 404 -12.00 -16.27 -9.56
C PHE A 404 -12.06 -17.81 -9.50
N SER A 405 -10.99 -18.45 -9.98
CA SER A 405 -10.98 -19.87 -10.33
C SER A 405 -10.76 -20.84 -9.16
N LEU A 406 -10.19 -20.39 -8.04
CA LEU A 406 -9.86 -21.24 -6.88
C LEU A 406 -10.65 -20.87 -5.61
N GLY A 407 -11.18 -19.65 -5.52
CA GLY A 407 -12.00 -19.18 -4.40
C GLY A 407 -13.45 -19.65 -4.52
N GLU A 408 -14.06 -19.98 -3.37
CA GLU A 408 -15.51 -20.13 -3.24
C GLU A 408 -16.09 -18.82 -2.71
N GLY A 409 -17.14 -18.31 -3.35
CA GLY A 409 -17.63 -16.97 -3.04
C GLY A 409 -19.00 -16.65 -3.63
N LYS A 410 -19.32 -15.36 -3.61
CA LYS A 410 -20.58 -14.80 -4.11
C LYS A 410 -20.31 -13.56 -4.94
N LEU A 411 -21.06 -13.39 -6.02
CA LEU A 411 -21.10 -12.15 -6.79
C LEU A 411 -22.40 -11.43 -6.46
N GLU A 412 -22.29 -10.28 -5.81
CA GLU A 412 -23.45 -9.46 -5.39
C GLU A 412 -23.35 -8.07 -6.01
N VAL A 413 -24.32 -7.71 -6.84
CA VAL A 413 -24.47 -6.38 -7.42
C VAL A 413 -25.82 -5.81 -7.02
N VAL A 414 -25.83 -4.85 -6.09
CA VAL A 414 -27.04 -4.37 -5.42
C VAL A 414 -27.07 -2.85 -5.41
N ASN A 415 -28.22 -2.24 -5.69
CA ASN A 415 -28.40 -0.78 -5.66
C ASN A 415 -27.41 0.00 -6.56
N CYS A 416 -27.02 -0.57 -7.71
CA CYS A 416 -26.17 0.11 -8.70
C CYS A 416 -27.04 0.77 -9.78
N VAL A 417 -27.61 1.92 -9.43
CA VAL A 417 -28.71 2.58 -10.17
C VAL A 417 -28.32 3.19 -11.52
N LYS A 418 -27.03 3.22 -11.87
CA LYS A 418 -26.53 3.68 -13.18
C LYS A 418 -25.89 2.57 -14.00
N MET A 419 -25.79 1.35 -13.46
CA MET A 419 -25.13 0.26 -14.14
C MET A 419 -25.94 -0.10 -15.37
N LYS A 420 -25.30 -0.15 -16.54
CA LYS A 420 -25.93 -0.48 -17.82
C LYS A 420 -25.51 -1.84 -18.33
N CYS A 421 -24.27 -2.25 -18.06
CA CYS A 421 -23.69 -3.46 -18.63
C CYS A 421 -22.93 -4.26 -17.58
N LEU A 422 -23.20 -5.57 -17.53
CA LEU A 422 -22.43 -6.55 -16.78
C LEU A 422 -22.04 -7.69 -17.72
N LYS A 423 -20.73 -7.91 -17.91
CA LYS A 423 -20.21 -9.06 -18.67
C LYS A 423 -19.29 -9.91 -17.83
N ILE A 424 -19.40 -11.22 -17.97
CA ILE A 424 -18.56 -12.21 -17.31
C ILE A 424 -18.08 -13.20 -18.37
N GLY A 425 -16.77 -13.32 -18.56
CA GLY A 425 -16.16 -14.26 -19.50
C GLY A 425 -16.28 -15.71 -19.04
N SER A 426 -16.00 -16.64 -19.96
CA SER A 426 -16.11 -18.07 -19.72
C SER A 426 -15.20 -18.58 -18.60
N ASP A 427 -15.62 -19.65 -17.93
CA ASP A 427 -14.89 -20.34 -16.87
C ASP A 427 -14.53 -19.42 -15.67
N SER A 428 -15.30 -18.35 -15.47
CA SER A 428 -15.17 -17.45 -14.33
C SER A 428 -16.18 -17.78 -13.23
N CYS A 429 -15.81 -17.59 -11.96
CA CYS A 429 -16.67 -17.85 -10.81
C CYS A 429 -17.27 -19.29 -10.79
N VAL A 430 -16.56 -20.28 -11.31
CA VAL A 430 -17.09 -21.65 -11.53
C VAL A 430 -17.62 -22.27 -10.23
N GLY A 431 -16.90 -22.11 -9.12
CA GLY A 431 -17.26 -22.66 -7.80
C GLY A 431 -18.06 -21.72 -6.89
N TRP A 432 -18.58 -20.61 -7.41
CA TRP A 432 -19.25 -19.61 -6.57
C TRP A 432 -20.70 -20.00 -6.28
N SER A 433 -21.12 -19.83 -5.02
CA SER A 433 -22.40 -20.33 -4.52
C SER A 433 -23.58 -19.42 -4.82
N GLU A 434 -23.36 -18.12 -5.03
CA GLU A 434 -24.45 -17.17 -5.28
C GLU A 434 -24.12 -16.14 -6.34
N PHE A 435 -25.11 -15.86 -7.19
CA PHE A 435 -25.11 -14.74 -8.14
C PHE A 435 -26.35 -13.87 -7.89
N VAL A 436 -26.14 -12.62 -7.49
CA VAL A 436 -27.21 -11.70 -7.09
C VAL A 436 -27.08 -10.38 -7.86
N LEU A 437 -28.16 -10.00 -8.53
CA LEU A 437 -28.33 -8.73 -9.21
C LEU A 437 -29.68 -8.14 -8.80
N ARG A 438 -29.66 -7.07 -8.01
CA ARG A 438 -30.87 -6.48 -7.41
C ARG A 438 -30.86 -4.96 -7.48
N ASP A 439 -32.01 -4.34 -7.76
CA ASP A 439 -32.19 -2.88 -7.68
C ASP A 439 -31.17 -2.11 -8.56
N CYS A 440 -30.90 -2.65 -9.77
CA CYS A 440 -29.93 -2.08 -10.72
C CYS A 440 -30.62 -1.66 -12.03
N ALA A 441 -30.09 -0.62 -12.67
CA ALA A 441 -30.60 -0.11 -13.95
C ALA A 441 -29.98 -0.80 -15.19
N VAL A 442 -29.51 -2.04 -15.01
CA VAL A 442 -28.74 -2.80 -16.00
C VAL A 442 -29.60 -3.08 -17.23
N GLU A 443 -29.04 -2.83 -18.41
CA GLU A 443 -29.68 -2.97 -19.71
C GLU A 443 -29.27 -4.29 -20.38
N GLU A 444 -27.99 -4.67 -20.25
CA GLU A 444 -27.38 -5.86 -20.86
C GLU A 444 -26.59 -6.67 -19.82
N VAL A 445 -26.85 -7.97 -19.76
CA VAL A 445 -26.09 -8.94 -18.99
C VAL A 445 -25.63 -10.06 -19.91
N GLU A 446 -24.32 -10.33 -19.91
CA GLU A 446 -23.70 -11.42 -20.68
C GLU A 446 -22.85 -12.29 -19.76
N ILE A 447 -23.08 -13.61 -19.79
CA ILE A 447 -22.33 -14.58 -18.98
C ILE A 447 -21.88 -15.72 -19.89
N GLY A 448 -20.57 -15.81 -20.07
CA GLY A 448 -19.90 -16.82 -20.88
C GLY A 448 -19.98 -18.22 -20.27
N ASP A 449 -19.60 -19.21 -21.08
CA ASP A 449 -19.72 -20.64 -20.77
C ASP A 449 -19.07 -21.06 -19.44
N GLY A 450 -19.68 -21.99 -18.71
CA GLY A 450 -19.04 -22.66 -17.56
C GLY A 450 -19.05 -21.86 -16.25
N CYS A 451 -19.70 -20.70 -16.20
CA CYS A 451 -19.77 -19.87 -14.99
C CYS A 451 -20.81 -20.39 -13.98
N PHE A 452 -20.54 -20.25 -12.68
CA PHE A 452 -21.47 -20.56 -11.58
C PHE A 452 -22.07 -21.99 -11.65
N VAL A 453 -21.23 -23.00 -11.83
CA VAL A 453 -21.65 -24.40 -11.90
C VAL A 453 -21.88 -24.95 -10.49
N ASN A 454 -23.04 -25.58 -10.27
CA ASN A 454 -23.55 -26.02 -8.96
C ASN A 454 -23.78 -24.87 -7.96
N CYS A 455 -24.06 -23.65 -8.41
CA CYS A 455 -24.34 -22.56 -7.50
C CYS A 455 -25.64 -22.80 -6.72
N GLU A 456 -25.70 -22.37 -5.46
CA GLU A 456 -26.89 -22.57 -4.63
C GLU A 456 -28.03 -21.64 -5.04
N LYS A 457 -27.70 -20.39 -5.38
CA LYS A 457 -28.74 -19.37 -5.57
C LYS A 457 -28.43 -18.36 -6.66
N ILE A 458 -29.44 -18.08 -7.47
CA ILE A 458 -29.45 -16.99 -8.46
C ILE A 458 -30.62 -16.06 -8.16
N VAL A 459 -30.34 -14.75 -8.16
CA VAL A 459 -31.34 -13.72 -7.87
C VAL A 459 -31.22 -12.58 -8.88
N LEU A 460 -32.25 -12.41 -9.71
CA LEU A 460 -32.44 -11.25 -10.58
C LEU A 460 -33.72 -10.52 -10.15
N GLU A 461 -33.58 -9.39 -9.45
CA GLU A 461 -34.72 -8.69 -8.85
C GLU A 461 -34.72 -7.18 -9.15
N GLU A 462 -35.89 -6.62 -9.44
CA GLU A 462 -36.09 -5.18 -9.68
C GLU A 462 -35.25 -4.62 -10.86
N LEU A 463 -34.95 -5.44 -11.86
CA LEU A 463 -34.16 -5.06 -13.04
C LEU A 463 -35.07 -4.57 -14.18
N LYS A 464 -35.66 -3.40 -13.98
CA LYS A 464 -36.67 -2.83 -14.89
C LYS A 464 -36.13 -2.49 -16.26
N GLU A 465 -34.87 -2.10 -16.37
CA GLU A 465 -34.25 -1.66 -17.62
C GLU A 465 -33.60 -2.81 -18.42
N LEU A 466 -33.55 -4.02 -17.84
CA LEU A 466 -32.89 -5.17 -18.44
C LEU A 466 -33.64 -5.60 -19.70
N ASN A 467 -32.97 -5.48 -20.84
CA ASN A 467 -33.52 -5.77 -22.15
C ASN A 467 -32.81 -6.93 -22.86
N SER A 468 -31.55 -7.22 -22.51
CA SER A 468 -30.77 -8.32 -23.06
C SER A 468 -30.12 -9.15 -21.95
N LEU A 469 -30.39 -10.46 -21.96
CA LEU A 469 -29.75 -11.46 -21.10
C LEU A 469 -29.21 -12.60 -21.98
N ILE A 470 -27.88 -12.68 -22.06
CA ILE A 470 -27.16 -13.69 -22.85
C ILE A 470 -26.41 -14.59 -21.88
N ILE A 471 -26.72 -15.88 -21.90
CA ILE A 471 -26.12 -16.90 -21.06
C ILE A 471 -25.70 -18.07 -21.96
N ASP A 472 -24.42 -18.44 -21.88
CA ASP A 472 -23.87 -19.56 -22.63
C ASP A 472 -24.19 -20.93 -22.01
N TRP A 473 -23.84 -22.00 -22.72
CA TRP A 473 -24.47 -23.32 -22.58
C TRP A 473 -24.27 -23.99 -21.22
N ASN A 474 -23.06 -23.95 -20.65
CA ASN A 474 -22.70 -24.64 -19.40
C ASN A 474 -22.75 -23.74 -18.17
N THR A 475 -23.40 -22.60 -18.28
CA THR A 475 -23.54 -21.63 -17.18
C THR A 475 -24.74 -21.99 -16.32
N PHE A 476 -24.65 -21.82 -14.99
CA PHE A 476 -25.75 -22.14 -14.07
C PHE A 476 -26.28 -23.59 -14.21
N LEU A 477 -25.37 -24.55 -14.33
CA LEU A 477 -25.73 -25.97 -14.25
C LEU A 477 -25.97 -26.38 -12.79
N ASN A 478 -26.98 -27.22 -12.53
CA ASN A 478 -27.32 -27.76 -11.20
C ASN A 478 -27.58 -26.70 -10.10
N VAL A 479 -28.31 -25.65 -10.43
CA VAL A 479 -28.66 -24.60 -9.46
C VAL A 479 -29.77 -25.06 -8.53
N LYS A 480 -29.70 -24.75 -7.23
CA LYS A 480 -30.80 -25.11 -6.31
C LYS A 480 -31.97 -24.14 -6.43
N GLU A 481 -31.71 -22.84 -6.33
CA GLU A 481 -32.74 -21.81 -6.31
C GLU A 481 -32.49 -20.73 -7.37
N ALA A 482 -33.49 -20.42 -8.19
CA ALA A 482 -33.45 -19.28 -9.10
C ALA A 482 -34.64 -18.35 -8.86
N THR A 483 -34.39 -17.04 -8.74
CA THR A 483 -35.39 -16.01 -8.47
C THR A 483 -35.34 -14.93 -9.54
N PHE A 484 -36.48 -14.69 -10.19
CA PHE A 484 -36.65 -13.65 -11.20
C PHE A 484 -37.89 -12.81 -10.86
N VAL A 485 -37.68 -11.64 -10.25
CA VAL A 485 -38.80 -10.78 -9.83
C VAL A 485 -38.65 -9.40 -10.44
N ASN A 486 -39.71 -8.93 -11.09
CA ASN A 486 -39.81 -7.59 -11.65
C ASN A 486 -38.71 -7.27 -12.68
N VAL A 487 -38.65 -8.10 -13.74
CA VAL A 487 -37.80 -7.95 -14.94
C VAL A 487 -38.67 -7.82 -16.21
N PRO A 488 -39.50 -6.76 -16.31
CA PRO A 488 -40.58 -6.67 -17.29
C PRO A 488 -40.16 -6.41 -18.74
N ASN A 489 -38.96 -5.86 -18.97
CA ASN A 489 -38.53 -5.35 -20.28
C ASN A 489 -37.57 -6.28 -21.03
N LEU A 490 -37.34 -7.49 -20.50
CA LEU A 490 -36.44 -8.44 -21.13
C LEU A 490 -36.98 -8.80 -22.52
N SER A 491 -36.17 -8.55 -23.55
CA SER A 491 -36.57 -8.66 -24.96
C SER A 491 -35.71 -9.65 -25.76
N GLN A 492 -34.48 -9.89 -25.30
CA GLN A 492 -33.55 -10.87 -25.84
C GLN A 492 -33.12 -11.80 -24.70
N LEU A 493 -33.34 -13.09 -24.90
CA LEU A 493 -33.03 -14.15 -23.96
C LEU A 493 -32.36 -15.29 -24.73
N ASN A 494 -31.13 -15.63 -24.35
CA ASN A 494 -30.45 -16.83 -24.81
C ASN A 494 -29.97 -17.59 -23.57
N LEU A 495 -30.58 -18.73 -23.30
CA LEU A 495 -30.30 -19.51 -22.10
C LEU A 495 -29.44 -20.76 -22.33
N GLY A 496 -29.15 -21.16 -23.58
CA GLY A 496 -28.41 -22.41 -23.83
C GLY A 496 -29.02 -23.61 -23.07
N ASN A 497 -28.19 -24.39 -22.36
CA ASN A 497 -28.62 -25.39 -21.38
C ASN A 497 -28.57 -24.86 -19.93
N ALA A 498 -28.39 -23.55 -19.74
CA ALA A 498 -28.46 -22.96 -18.42
C ALA A 498 -29.81 -23.29 -17.78
N PHE A 499 -29.79 -23.57 -16.49
CA PHE A 499 -30.99 -23.99 -15.74
C PHE A 499 -31.53 -25.40 -16.06
N SER A 500 -30.80 -26.27 -16.78
CA SER A 500 -31.26 -27.62 -17.13
C SER A 500 -31.48 -28.60 -15.96
N ALA A 501 -31.36 -28.14 -14.71
CA ALA A 501 -31.54 -28.94 -13.49
C ALA A 501 -31.89 -28.09 -12.25
N VAL A 502 -32.62 -26.97 -12.41
CA VAL A 502 -32.95 -26.12 -11.24
C VAL A 502 -33.97 -26.80 -10.35
N GLU A 503 -33.71 -26.86 -9.04
CA GLU A 503 -34.64 -27.48 -8.09
C GLU A 503 -35.89 -26.62 -7.85
N THR A 504 -35.70 -25.31 -7.62
CA THR A 504 -36.78 -24.36 -7.31
C THR A 504 -36.64 -23.07 -8.12
N VAL A 505 -37.73 -22.63 -8.74
CA VAL A 505 -37.76 -21.37 -9.50
C VAL A 505 -38.91 -20.48 -9.03
N THR A 506 -38.58 -19.24 -8.63
CA THR A 506 -39.54 -18.19 -8.25
C THR A 506 -39.58 -17.14 -9.34
N MET A 507 -40.75 -16.87 -9.91
CA MET A 507 -40.91 -15.83 -10.95
C MET A 507 -42.11 -14.94 -10.67
N SER A 508 -41.95 -13.62 -10.82
CA SER A 508 -43.09 -12.70 -10.94
C SER A 508 -42.74 -11.46 -11.75
N ASN A 509 -43.61 -11.06 -12.69
CA ASN A 509 -43.38 -9.93 -13.60
C ASN A 509 -42.05 -10.05 -14.38
N ALA A 510 -41.79 -11.26 -14.90
CA ALA A 510 -40.55 -11.62 -15.61
C ALA A 510 -40.76 -11.96 -17.10
N SER A 511 -41.66 -11.22 -17.75
CA SER A 511 -41.95 -11.18 -19.20
C SER A 511 -41.58 -12.42 -20.02
N LEU A 512 -40.43 -12.41 -20.73
CA LEU A 512 -39.98 -13.47 -21.63
C LEU A 512 -39.55 -14.76 -20.92
N ILE A 513 -39.01 -14.67 -19.71
CA ILE A 513 -38.61 -15.84 -18.90
C ILE A 513 -39.86 -16.66 -18.52
N GLU A 514 -40.97 -15.98 -18.22
CA GLU A 514 -42.26 -16.64 -17.96
C GLU A 514 -42.84 -17.35 -19.21
N GLN A 515 -42.40 -16.97 -20.42
CA GLN A 515 -42.82 -17.60 -21.67
C GLN A 515 -41.96 -18.81 -22.03
N GLU A 516 -40.64 -18.75 -21.86
CA GLU A 516 -39.73 -19.88 -22.12
C GLU A 516 -39.79 -20.97 -21.03
N SER A 517 -39.91 -20.60 -19.76
CA SER A 517 -40.07 -21.57 -18.66
C SER A 517 -41.32 -22.46 -18.78
N ARG A 518 -42.36 -21.98 -19.48
CA ARG A 518 -43.55 -22.79 -19.80
C ARG A 518 -43.29 -23.88 -20.84
N ASN A 519 -42.21 -23.77 -21.61
CA ASN A 519 -41.86 -24.72 -22.66
C ASN A 519 -40.82 -25.76 -22.21
N GLU A 520 -39.97 -25.46 -21.21
CA GLU A 520 -38.85 -26.35 -20.85
C GLU A 520 -38.70 -26.69 -19.35
N VAL A 521 -39.39 -26.01 -18.43
CA VAL A 521 -39.22 -26.26 -16.97
C VAL A 521 -40.43 -27.01 -16.41
N ILE A 522 -40.24 -28.27 -16.04
CA ILE A 522 -41.17 -29.00 -15.16
C ILE A 522 -41.04 -28.39 -13.76
N VAL A 523 -41.81 -27.33 -13.50
CA VAL A 523 -41.91 -26.73 -12.16
C VAL A 523 -42.70 -27.67 -11.26
N HIS A 524 -42.01 -28.36 -10.36
CA HIS A 524 -42.64 -28.99 -9.21
C HIS A 524 -42.89 -27.93 -8.13
N ASP A 525 -44.16 -27.84 -7.74
CA ASP A 525 -44.75 -27.00 -6.69
C ASP A 525 -45.15 -25.57 -7.07
N ARG A 526 -46.33 -25.48 -7.70
CA ARG A 526 -47.22 -24.32 -7.56
C ARG A 526 -47.80 -24.31 -6.15
N LYS A 527 -47.40 -23.37 -5.30
CA LYS A 527 -48.22 -22.95 -4.15
C LYS A 527 -48.52 -21.45 -4.17
N GLU A 528 -49.71 -21.20 -4.70
CA GLU A 528 -50.73 -20.21 -4.33
C GLU A 528 -50.42 -18.69 -4.39
N LEU A 529 -50.95 -18.11 -5.48
CA LEU A 529 -51.66 -16.83 -5.67
C LEU A 529 -51.66 -15.79 -4.55
#